data_AF-A0A7C5WQR8-F1
#
_entry.id   AF-A0A7C5WQR8-F1
#
_cell.length_a   1.000
_cell.length_b   1.000
_cell.length_c   1.000
_cell.angle_alpha   90.00
_cell.angle_beta   90.00
_cell.angle_gamma   90.00
#
_symmetry.space_group_name_H-M   'P 1'
#
loop_
_entity.id
_entity.type
_entity.pdbx_description
1 polymer ?
#
loop_
_entity_poly.entity_id
_entity_poly.type
_entity_poly.pdbx_seq_one_letter_code
_entity_poly.pdbx_strand_id
1 'polypeptide(L)'
;MKTGLPSRPHALPMKDTRMTTAQRIGGFNIKETLTAVVISFTMAFVFRGFVIEGFLIPTGSMAPTLLGKHMEIRDPDTGYEWTVGPWDYVNGNPALPPLPVQGGARGPIRVNDPMTRAPIERPSERLLAGDRLFVLKYLKGVYEPKRWEVVVFKAPHVEPQNYIKRLIGL
;
A
#
# COMPACT_ATOMS: atom_id res chain seq x y z
N MET A 1 -43.70 -82.05 -13.13
CA MET A 1 -42.24 -82.15 -13.36
C MET A 1 -41.67 -80.77 -13.03
N LYS A 2 -40.75 -80.68 -12.05
CA LYS A 2 -39.62 -79.72 -11.86
C LYS A 2 -39.82 -78.27 -12.40
N THR A 3 -39.54 -77.15 -11.73
CA THR A 3 -38.61 -76.77 -10.64
C THR A 3 -38.59 -75.22 -10.62
N GLY A 4 -38.36 -74.59 -9.47
CA GLY A 4 -37.58 -73.34 -9.40
C GLY A 4 -38.34 -72.01 -9.22
N LEU A 5 -38.46 -71.57 -7.97
CA LEU A 5 -38.39 -70.15 -7.56
C LEU A 5 -37.01 -69.56 -7.98
N PRO A 6 -36.80 -68.22 -8.14
CA PRO A 6 -37.08 -67.24 -7.08
C PRO A 6 -37.41 -65.76 -7.46
N SER A 7 -38.12 -65.11 -6.54
CA SER A 7 -37.86 -63.77 -5.97
C SER A 7 -37.46 -62.57 -6.85
N ARG A 8 -38.31 -61.52 -6.85
CA ARG A 8 -37.99 -60.20 -6.24
C ARG A 8 -39.19 -59.24 -6.33
N PRO A 9 -39.67 -58.64 -5.22
CA PRO A 9 -40.50 -57.46 -5.27
C PRO A 9 -39.60 -56.24 -5.46
N HIS A 10 -39.70 -55.54 -6.59
CA HIS A 10 -38.98 -54.28 -6.80
C HIS A 10 -39.84 -53.10 -6.31
N ALA A 11 -40.10 -53.06 -5.01
CA ALA A 11 -40.57 -51.84 -4.37
C ALA A 11 -39.34 -51.01 -4.02
N LEU A 12 -39.12 -49.92 -4.76
CA LEU A 12 -38.09 -48.94 -4.44
C LEU A 12 -38.41 -48.32 -3.07
N PRO A 13 -37.47 -48.30 -2.10
CA PRO A 13 -37.70 -47.52 -0.90
C PRO A 13 -37.64 -46.04 -1.31
N MET A 14 -38.78 -45.36 -1.24
CA MET A 14 -38.87 -43.91 -1.31
C MET A 14 -38.10 -43.38 -0.10
N LYS A 15 -36.84 -43.01 -0.33
CA LYS A 15 -35.95 -42.46 0.69
C LYS A 15 -36.50 -41.08 1.02
N ASP A 16 -37.24 -40.99 2.12
CA ASP A 16 -37.65 -39.73 2.72
C ASP A 16 -36.41 -38.85 2.85
N THR A 17 -36.26 -37.94 1.89
CA THR A 17 -35.31 -36.84 1.97
C THR A 17 -35.93 -35.86 2.95
N ARG A 18 -35.88 -36.23 4.24
CA ARG A 18 -35.95 -35.25 5.30
C ARG A 18 -34.75 -34.35 5.06
N MET A 19 -35.03 -33.15 4.56
CA MET A 19 -34.09 -32.06 4.42
C MET A 19 -33.51 -31.73 5.80
N THR A 20 -32.53 -32.48 6.24
CA THR A 20 -31.75 -32.16 7.45
C THR A 20 -30.61 -31.25 7.06
N THR A 21 -30.93 -30.06 6.58
CA THR A 21 -29.97 -28.96 6.47
C THR A 21 -30.68 -27.65 6.80
N ALA A 22 -31.42 -27.64 7.91
CA ALA A 22 -31.52 -26.42 8.68
C ALA A 22 -30.14 -26.24 9.35
N GLN A 23 -29.22 -25.60 8.64
CA GLN A 23 -28.08 -24.96 9.27
C GLN A 23 -28.64 -24.16 10.43
N ARG A 24 -28.37 -24.61 11.66
CA ARG A 24 -28.55 -23.75 12.82
C ARG A 24 -27.63 -22.57 12.58
N ILE A 25 -28.20 -21.45 12.16
CA ILE A 25 -27.59 -20.15 12.40
C ILE A 25 -27.50 -20.09 13.91
N GLY A 26 -26.30 -20.43 14.42
CA GLY A 26 -26.02 -20.54 15.83
C GLY A 26 -26.48 -19.25 16.49
N GLY A 27 -27.31 -19.40 17.52
CA GLY A 27 -27.84 -18.26 18.28
C GLY A 27 -26.70 -17.32 18.65
N PHE A 28 -26.95 -16.03 18.53
CA PHE A 28 -25.98 -14.96 18.74
C PHE A 28 -25.36 -15.07 20.14
N ASN A 29 -24.27 -15.83 20.27
CA ASN A 29 -23.57 -15.99 21.52
C ASN A 29 -22.67 -14.78 21.67
N ILE A 30 -23.19 -13.77 22.36
CA ILE A 30 -22.52 -12.49 22.58
C ILE A 30 -21.09 -12.71 23.12
N LYS A 31 -20.86 -13.78 23.89
CA LYS A 31 -19.52 -14.15 24.37
C LYS A 31 -18.59 -14.57 23.23
N GLU A 32 -19.04 -15.41 22.31
CA GLU A 32 -18.24 -15.82 21.14
C GLU A 32 -17.94 -14.64 20.22
N THR A 33 -18.94 -13.79 19.95
CA THR A 33 -18.74 -12.56 19.18
C THR A 33 -17.73 -11.65 19.86
N LEU A 34 -17.82 -11.46 21.18
CA LEU A 34 -16.90 -10.62 21.94
C LEU A 34 -15.48 -11.21 21.95
N THR A 35 -15.34 -12.52 22.13
CA THR A 35 -14.05 -13.21 22.05
C THR A 35 -13.43 -13.07 20.66
N ALA A 36 -14.20 -13.25 19.59
CA ALA A 36 -13.71 -13.07 18.22
C ALA A 36 -13.28 -11.62 17.95
N VAL A 37 -14.05 -10.64 18.42
CA VAL A 37 -13.70 -9.22 18.34
C VAL A 37 -12.38 -8.97 19.09
N VAL A 38 -12.24 -9.42 20.33
CA VAL A 38 -11.03 -9.24 21.13
C VAL A 38 -9.80 -9.88 20.46
N ILE A 39 -9.92 -11.11 19.96
CA ILE A 39 -8.82 -11.79 19.25
C ILE A 39 -8.44 -11.01 17.98
N SER A 40 -9.41 -10.58 17.18
CA SER A 40 -9.14 -9.84 15.94
C SER A 40 -8.45 -8.50 16.21
N PHE A 41 -8.88 -7.75 17.23
CA PHE A 41 -8.25 -6.50 17.63
C PHE A 41 -6.84 -6.74 18.17
N THR A 42 -6.66 -7.72 19.05
CA THR A 42 -5.34 -8.07 19.61
C THR A 42 -4.37 -8.44 18.49
N MET A 43 -4.80 -9.30 17.57
CA MET A 43 -4.02 -9.69 16.39
C MET A 43 -3.67 -8.47 15.53
N ALA A 44 -4.64 -7.60 15.25
CA ALA A 44 -4.42 -6.37 14.48
C ALA A 44 -3.38 -5.45 15.13
N PHE A 45 -3.44 -5.26 16.46
CA PHE A 45 -2.44 -4.48 17.20
C PHE A 45 -1.06 -5.14 17.19
N VAL A 46 -0.97 -6.47 17.28
CA VAL A 46 0.31 -7.19 17.17
C VAL A 46 0.92 -7.00 15.78
N PHE A 47 0.14 -7.19 14.70
CA PHE A 47 0.62 -6.95 13.34
C PHE A 47 1.04 -5.48 13.13
N ARG A 48 0.24 -4.53 13.62
CA ARG A 48 0.51 -3.08 13.54
C ARG A 48 1.76 -2.67 14.33
N GLY A 49 1.98 -3.25 15.51
CA GLY A 49 3.08 -2.89 16.40
C GLY A 49 4.39 -3.62 16.07
N PHE A 50 4.32 -4.86 15.60
CA PHE A 50 5.47 -5.77 15.50
C PHE A 50 5.73 -6.32 14.10
N VAL A 51 4.94 -6.04 13.06
CA VAL A 51 5.24 -6.58 11.72
C VAL A 51 5.37 -5.47 10.71
N ILE A 52 4.44 -4.52 10.73
CA ILE A 52 4.29 -3.53 9.68
C ILE A 52 4.55 -2.13 10.23
N GLU A 53 5.67 -1.52 9.80
CA GLU A 53 5.81 -0.07 9.91
C GLU A 53 5.39 0.60 8.61
N GLY A 54 4.41 1.49 8.68
CA GLY A 54 4.06 2.35 7.56
C GLY A 54 5.02 3.53 7.49
N PHE A 55 5.76 3.65 6.40
CA PHE A 55 6.58 4.81 6.11
C PHE A 55 5.98 5.62 4.96
N LEU A 56 5.92 6.93 5.17
CA LEU A 56 5.67 7.91 4.12
C LEU A 56 7.01 8.29 3.51
N ILE A 57 7.13 8.30 2.19
CA ILE A 57 8.36 8.71 1.50
C ILE A 57 8.41 10.24 1.48
N PRO A 58 9.30 10.91 2.25
CA PRO A 58 9.32 12.36 2.27
C PRO A 58 10.00 12.94 1.01
N THR A 59 10.87 12.18 0.35
CA THR A 59 11.75 12.68 -0.71
C THR A 59 11.63 11.89 -2.01
N GLY A 60 11.69 12.59 -3.15
CA GLY A 60 11.69 11.98 -4.48
C GLY A 60 13.03 11.33 -4.89
N SER A 61 13.92 11.00 -3.96
CA SER A 61 15.28 10.53 -4.30
C SER A 61 15.34 9.14 -4.94
N MET A 62 14.21 8.44 -5.03
CA MET A 62 14.06 7.18 -5.76
C MET A 62 13.12 7.30 -6.97
N ALA A 63 12.84 8.52 -7.43
CA ALA A 63 12.18 8.74 -8.72
C ALA A 63 13.04 8.14 -9.85
N PRO A 64 12.43 7.51 -10.87
CA PRO A 64 10.99 7.44 -11.14
C PRO A 64 10.26 6.27 -10.43
N THR A 65 10.97 5.35 -9.76
CA THR A 65 10.37 4.12 -9.24
C THR A 65 9.56 4.27 -7.95
N LEU A 66 9.90 5.26 -7.13
CA LEU A 66 9.20 5.57 -5.89
C LEU A 66 9.13 7.08 -5.74
N LEU A 67 7.91 7.60 -5.82
CA LEU A 67 7.64 9.02 -5.84
C LEU A 67 7.45 9.53 -4.42
N GLY A 68 8.25 10.52 -4.03
CA GLY A 68 8.00 11.31 -2.83
C GLY A 68 6.86 12.30 -3.06
N LYS A 69 6.74 13.32 -2.20
CA LYS A 69 5.88 14.46 -2.51
C LYS A 69 6.34 15.11 -3.82
N HIS A 70 5.42 15.29 -4.76
CA HIS A 70 5.71 15.78 -6.10
C HIS A 70 4.51 16.50 -6.71
N MET A 71 4.74 17.23 -7.79
CA MET A 71 3.71 17.73 -8.71
C MET A 71 3.88 17.01 -10.05
N GLU A 72 2.77 16.79 -10.73
CA GLU A 72 2.73 16.21 -12.06
C GLU A 72 2.53 17.34 -13.06
N ILE A 73 3.43 17.46 -14.02
CA ILE A 73 3.36 18.48 -15.05
C ILE A 73 3.22 17.81 -16.39
N ARG A 74 2.22 18.27 -17.12
CA ARG A 74 1.96 17.92 -18.51
C ARG A 74 2.27 19.09 -19.41
N ASP A 75 3.04 18.86 -20.45
CA ASP A 75 3.23 19.82 -21.52
C ASP A 75 2.01 19.81 -22.48
N PRO A 76 1.31 20.94 -22.70
CA PRO A 76 0.19 21.01 -23.64
C PRO A 76 0.60 20.80 -25.10
N ASP A 77 1.85 21.09 -25.47
CA ASP A 77 2.29 21.05 -26.87
C ASP A 77 2.69 19.63 -27.28
N THR A 78 3.50 18.95 -26.45
CA THR A 78 3.93 17.57 -26.71
C THR A 78 3.04 16.50 -26.07
N GLY A 79 2.23 16.88 -25.07
CA GLY A 79 1.49 15.95 -24.24
C GLY A 79 2.35 15.15 -23.26
N TYR A 80 3.66 15.41 -23.18
CA TYR A 80 4.57 14.67 -22.30
C TYR A 80 4.31 15.01 -20.83
N GLU A 81 4.30 13.98 -19.98
CA GLU A 81 4.03 14.08 -18.54
C GLU A 81 5.27 13.69 -17.74
N TRP A 82 5.64 14.51 -16.75
CA TRP A 82 6.73 14.21 -15.82
C TRP A 82 6.47 14.76 -14.43
N THR A 83 7.14 14.15 -13.46
CA THR A 83 7.03 14.51 -12.05
C THR A 83 8.17 15.44 -11.64
N VAL A 84 7.85 16.48 -10.88
CA VAL A 84 8.81 17.42 -10.28
C VAL A 84 8.63 17.51 -8.78
N GLY A 85 9.73 17.67 -8.04
CA GLY A 85 9.70 17.85 -6.59
C GLY A 85 9.13 19.22 -6.19
N PRO A 86 8.67 19.40 -4.94
CA PRO A 86 8.21 20.67 -4.41
C PRO A 86 9.31 21.74 -4.41
N TRP A 87 8.92 22.98 -4.64
CA TRP A 87 9.80 24.15 -4.66
C TRP A 87 9.51 25.09 -3.49
N ASP A 88 8.24 25.22 -3.13
CA ASP A 88 7.76 26.07 -2.05
C ASP A 88 7.63 25.30 -0.74
N TYR A 89 8.42 25.75 0.22
CA TYR A 89 8.46 25.24 1.58
C TYR A 89 7.97 26.28 2.58
N VAL A 90 7.54 25.83 3.75
CA VAL A 90 7.22 26.73 4.86
C VAL A 90 8.48 27.55 5.19
N ASN A 91 8.35 28.88 5.15
CA ASN A 91 9.44 29.84 5.33
C ASN A 91 10.65 29.61 4.39
N GLY A 92 10.45 28.94 3.25
CA GLY A 92 11.53 28.61 2.31
C GLY A 92 12.56 27.61 2.87
N ASN A 93 12.26 26.92 3.98
CA ASN A 93 13.17 25.96 4.59
C ASN A 93 12.89 24.53 4.06
N PRO A 94 13.81 23.90 3.29
CA PRO A 94 13.62 22.56 2.74
C PRO A 94 13.54 21.44 3.80
N ALA A 95 13.96 21.70 5.04
CA ALA A 95 13.83 20.76 6.15
C ALA A 95 12.39 20.71 6.71
N LEU A 96 11.56 21.71 6.41
CA LEU A 96 10.16 21.75 6.83
C LEU A 96 9.26 21.10 5.76
N PRO A 97 8.01 20.74 6.11
CA PRO A 97 7.07 20.22 5.12
C PRO A 97 6.83 21.21 3.97
N PRO A 98 6.76 20.73 2.72
CA PRO A 98 6.40 21.56 1.58
C PRO A 98 4.93 22.00 1.67
N LEU A 99 4.61 23.13 1.04
CA LEU A 99 3.26 23.68 1.04
C LEU A 99 2.30 22.85 0.18
N PRO A 100 1.00 22.73 0.55
CA PRO A 100 0.04 21.93 -0.20
C PRO A 100 -0.23 22.43 -1.62
N VAL A 101 -0.10 23.74 -1.83
CA VAL A 101 -0.17 24.40 -3.13
C VAL A 101 1.17 25.06 -3.37
N GLN A 102 1.75 24.74 -4.52
CA GLN A 102 3.00 25.27 -5.03
C GLN A 102 2.66 26.42 -6.00
N GLY A 103 3.48 27.46 -6.02
CA GLY A 103 3.24 28.68 -6.78
C GLY A 103 2.18 29.60 -6.16
N GLY A 104 1.49 30.36 -7.00
CA GLY A 104 0.42 31.29 -6.64
C GLY A 104 0.98 32.62 -6.11
N ALA A 105 0.73 32.90 -4.83
CA ALA A 105 1.13 34.16 -4.20
C ALA A 105 2.66 34.40 -4.16
N ARG A 106 3.47 33.34 -4.38
CA ARG A 106 4.94 33.40 -4.44
C ARG A 106 5.49 33.48 -5.86
N GLY A 107 4.64 33.44 -6.88
CA GLY A 107 5.01 33.44 -8.29
C GLY A 107 4.71 32.11 -8.98
N PRO A 108 4.81 32.06 -10.31
CA PRO A 108 4.59 30.83 -11.07
C PRO A 108 5.76 29.85 -10.92
N ILE A 109 5.45 28.56 -10.98
CA ILE A 109 6.43 27.47 -11.04
C ILE A 109 6.94 27.39 -12.49
N ARG A 110 8.25 27.38 -12.69
CA ARG A 110 8.91 27.47 -14.01
C ARG A 110 9.71 26.24 -14.34
N VAL A 111 9.07 25.21 -14.86
CA VAL A 111 9.77 23.97 -15.20
C VAL A 111 10.15 23.93 -16.67
N ASN A 112 11.17 23.16 -17.03
CA ASN A 112 11.52 22.93 -18.42
C ASN A 112 11.02 21.56 -18.84
N ASP A 113 10.40 21.48 -20.01
CA ASP A 113 10.04 20.20 -20.60
C ASP A 113 11.33 19.38 -20.88
N PRO A 114 11.44 18.14 -20.39
CA PRO A 114 12.59 17.29 -20.69
C PRO A 114 12.75 16.93 -22.18
N MET A 115 11.68 16.99 -22.98
CA MET A 115 11.72 16.67 -24.42
C MET A 115 12.15 17.87 -25.27
N THR A 116 11.46 19.00 -25.14
CA THR A 116 11.67 20.20 -25.97
C THR A 116 12.56 21.25 -25.33
N ARG A 117 12.80 21.16 -24.01
CA ARG A 117 13.43 22.20 -23.18
C ARG A 117 12.69 23.54 -23.18
N ALA A 118 11.45 23.56 -23.66
CA ALA A 118 10.61 24.75 -23.58
C ALA A 118 10.32 25.07 -22.10
N PRO A 119 10.39 26.35 -21.70
CA PRO A 119 10.00 26.76 -20.36
C PRO A 119 8.47 26.75 -20.26
N ILE A 120 7.98 26.08 -19.22
CA ILE A 120 6.57 25.95 -18.92
C ILE A 120 6.31 26.60 -17.57
N GLU A 121 5.41 27.57 -17.58
CA GLU A 121 4.96 28.24 -16.36
C GLU A 121 3.63 27.67 -15.88
N ARG A 122 3.54 27.37 -14.59
CA ARG A 122 2.29 26.97 -13.92
C ARG A 122 1.98 27.96 -12.81
N PRO A 123 0.79 28.61 -12.85
CA PRO A 123 0.45 29.64 -11.87
C PRO A 123 0.27 29.06 -10.47
N SER A 124 -0.31 27.87 -10.37
CA SER A 124 -0.42 27.14 -9.11
C SER A 124 -0.60 25.65 -9.40
N GLU A 125 0.06 24.80 -8.62
CA GLU A 125 -0.10 23.36 -8.70
C GLU A 125 -0.31 22.73 -7.33
N ARG A 126 -1.07 21.63 -7.31
CA ARG A 126 -1.33 20.89 -6.08
C ARG A 126 -0.21 19.89 -5.85
N LEU A 127 0.30 19.86 -4.62
CA LEU A 127 1.30 18.87 -4.23
C LEU A 127 0.63 17.52 -3.96
N LEU A 128 1.08 16.50 -4.67
CA LEU A 128 0.72 15.11 -4.44
C LEU A 128 1.49 14.55 -3.25
N ALA A 129 0.84 13.65 -2.50
CA ALA A 129 1.40 13.11 -1.26
C ALA A 129 2.55 12.11 -1.48
N GLY A 130 2.68 11.58 -2.71
CA GLY A 130 3.63 10.52 -3.04
C GLY A 130 3.19 9.13 -2.59
N ASP A 131 4.10 8.17 -2.76
CA ASP A 131 3.87 6.76 -2.49
C ASP A 131 3.98 6.44 -0.99
N ARG A 132 3.22 5.41 -0.58
CA ARG A 132 3.24 4.87 0.79
C ARG A 132 3.72 3.44 0.75
N LEU A 133 4.68 3.12 1.60
CA LEU A 133 5.24 1.78 1.67
C LEU A 133 5.20 1.23 3.09
N PHE A 134 5.11 -0.09 3.15
CA PHE A 134 5.19 -0.85 4.39
C PHE A 134 6.53 -1.55 4.45
N VAL A 135 7.20 -1.41 5.59
CA VAL A 135 8.50 -2.05 5.82
C VAL A 135 8.35 -3.08 6.92
N LEU A 136 8.88 -4.26 6.61
CA LEU A 136 8.98 -5.37 7.54
C LEU A 136 10.24 -5.18 8.39
N LYS A 137 10.08 -4.61 9.59
CA LYS A 137 11.22 -4.28 10.46
C LYS A 137 12.05 -5.48 10.91
N TYR A 138 11.40 -6.63 11.07
CA TYR A 138 12.00 -7.84 11.63
C TYR A 138 12.74 -8.68 10.57
N LEU A 139 12.77 -8.25 9.31
CA LEU A 139 13.52 -8.95 8.28
C LEU A 139 15.04 -8.91 8.52
N LYS A 140 15.58 -7.86 9.16
CA LYS A 140 17.05 -7.68 9.30
C LYS A 140 17.80 -8.85 9.95
N GLY A 141 17.13 -9.66 10.78
CA GLY A 141 17.74 -10.82 11.44
C GLY A 141 17.42 -12.17 10.78
N VAL A 142 16.49 -12.21 9.82
CA VAL A 142 16.00 -13.44 9.18
C VAL A 142 16.30 -13.46 7.68
N TYR A 143 16.46 -12.29 7.09
CA TYR A 143 16.65 -12.08 5.66
C TYR A 143 17.72 -11.03 5.42
N GLU A 144 18.73 -11.42 4.66
CA GLU A 144 19.74 -10.50 4.17
C GLU A 144 19.23 -9.81 2.89
N PRO A 145 19.25 -8.47 2.83
CA PRO A 145 18.77 -7.75 1.68
C PRO A 145 19.64 -8.06 0.45
N LYS A 146 19.01 -8.31 -0.68
CA LYS A 146 19.69 -8.61 -1.93
C LYS A 146 19.98 -7.34 -2.72
N ARG A 147 20.99 -7.43 -3.59
CA ARG A 147 21.25 -6.39 -4.58
C ARG A 147 19.96 -6.04 -5.32
N TRP A 148 19.74 -4.74 -5.50
CA TRP A 148 18.60 -4.07 -6.12
C TRP A 148 17.32 -3.98 -5.29
N GLU A 149 17.29 -4.50 -4.06
CA GLU A 149 16.15 -4.32 -3.17
C GLU A 149 16.13 -2.94 -2.53
N VAL A 150 14.94 -2.48 -2.15
CA VAL A 150 14.75 -1.22 -1.44
C VAL A 150 14.91 -1.47 0.06
N VAL A 151 15.85 -0.77 0.67
CA VAL A 151 16.16 -0.89 2.08
C VAL A 151 15.91 0.43 2.80
N VAL A 152 15.43 0.31 4.04
CA VAL A 152 15.26 1.44 4.95
C VAL A 152 16.29 1.36 6.05
N PHE A 153 17.07 2.42 6.21
CA PHE A 153 18.10 2.53 7.23
C PHE A 153 18.12 3.91 7.88
N LYS A 154 18.69 3.98 9.07
CA LYS A 154 18.95 5.24 9.76
C LYS A 154 20.37 5.66 9.44
N ALA A 155 20.56 6.90 9.00
CA ALA A 155 21.91 7.43 8.80
C ALA A 155 22.60 7.58 10.17
N PRO A 156 23.89 7.23 10.29
CA PRO A 156 24.58 7.24 11.57
C PRO A 156 24.95 8.65 12.08
N HIS A 157 24.90 9.68 11.24
CA HIS A 157 25.47 11.02 11.54
C HIS A 157 24.46 12.17 11.41
N VAL A 158 23.19 11.87 11.17
CA VAL A 158 22.12 12.86 11.07
C VAL A 158 21.00 12.39 12.00
N GLU A 159 20.14 13.31 12.46
CA GLU A 159 18.89 13.07 13.20
C GLU A 159 18.17 11.77 12.83
N PRO A 160 17.27 11.21 13.68
CA PRO A 160 16.60 9.92 13.47
C PRO A 160 15.58 9.92 12.30
N GLN A 161 16.01 10.33 11.12
CA GLN A 161 15.31 10.28 9.86
C GLN A 161 15.63 8.95 9.18
N ASN A 162 14.58 8.26 8.76
CA ASN A 162 14.73 7.03 8.00
C ASN A 162 14.99 7.38 6.53
N TYR A 163 16.05 6.79 5.97
CA TYR A 163 16.40 6.89 4.57
C TYR A 163 15.95 5.64 3.85
N ILE A 164 15.39 5.82 2.66
CA ILE A 164 14.94 4.75 1.79
C ILE A 164 15.78 4.80 0.53
N LYS A 165 16.55 3.74 0.27
CA LYS A 165 17.46 3.66 -0.88
C LYS A 165 17.43 2.27 -1.50
N ARG A 166 17.84 2.18 -2.76
CA ARG A 166 18.08 0.90 -3.43
C ARG A 166 19.47 0.38 -3.11
N LEU A 167 19.57 -0.85 -2.63
CA LEU A 167 20.83 -1.51 -2.32
C LEU A 167 21.55 -1.83 -3.63
N ILE A 168 22.71 -1.23 -3.88
CA ILE A 168 23.48 -1.46 -5.11
C ILE A 168 24.66 -2.42 -4.93
N GLY A 169 25.14 -2.62 -3.70
CA GLY A 169 26.25 -3.50 -3.34
C GLY A 169 26.24 -3.83 -1.85
N LEU A 170 26.79 -4.99 -1.49
CA LEU A 170 26.96 -5.49 -0.12
C LEU A 170 28.43 -5.36 0.27
#